data_AF-A0A0Q4UME9-F1
#
_entry.id   AF-A0A0Q4UME9-F1
#
_cell.length_a   1.000
_cell.length_b   1.000
_cell.length_c   1.000
_cell.angle_alpha   90.00
_cell.angle_beta   90.00
_cell.angle_gamma   90.00
#
_symmetry.space_group_name_H-M   'P 1'
#
loop_
_entity.id
_entity.type
_entity.pdbx_description
1 polymer ?
#
loop_
_entity_poly.entity_id
_entity_poly.type
_entity_poly.pdbx_seq_one_letter_code
_entity_poly.pdbx_strand_id
1 'polypeptide(L)'
;MFRIEVKDGTAGPIKKLETTRPLKFPDALRTFKDGFLMVEGSGALSRVTVAGAVARIEPIREFAGPTGLTVAGDRIWVAEGQLGRLSPLAKGGGAAPSFHLRSIPVD
;
A
#
# COMPACT_ATOMS: atom_id res chain seq x y z
N MET A 1 -4.42 11.46 -1.38
CA MET A 1 -3.71 10.92 -2.56
C MET A 1 -3.60 12.03 -3.60
N PHE A 2 -2.54 12.06 -4.40
CA PHE A 2 -2.33 13.08 -5.44
C PHE A 2 -2.04 12.40 -6.78
N ARG A 3 -2.46 13.04 -7.86
CA ARG A 3 -2.15 12.66 -9.24
C ARG A 3 -1.33 13.76 -9.89
N ILE A 4 -0.31 13.36 -10.62
CA ILE A 4 0.48 14.22 -11.50
C ILE A 4 0.44 13.55 -12.87
N GLU A 5 -0.14 14.23 -13.86
CA GLU A 5 -0.09 13.75 -15.24
C GLU A 5 1.32 14.00 -15.79
N VAL A 6 1.92 13.01 -16.45
CA VAL A 6 3.24 13.16 -17.08
C VAL A 6 3.06 13.06 -18.58
N LYS A 7 3.56 14.06 -19.31
CA LYS A 7 3.53 14.11 -20.77
C LYS A 7 4.94 14.42 -21.26
N ASP A 8 5.48 13.58 -22.13
CA ASP A 8 6.82 13.75 -22.72
C ASP A 8 7.91 13.97 -21.66
N GLY A 9 7.84 13.21 -20.55
CA GLY A 9 8.76 13.32 -19.42
C GLY A 9 8.57 14.55 -18.53
N THR A 10 7.63 15.44 -18.87
CA THR A 10 7.33 16.66 -18.12
C THR A 10 6.17 16.44 -17.17
N ALA A 11 6.35 16.81 -15.90
CA ALA A 11 5.30 16.77 -14.90
C ALA A 11 4.29 17.90 -15.12
N GLY A 12 3.01 17.53 -15.16
CA GLY A 12 1.88 18.44 -15.18
C GLY A 12 1.49 18.93 -13.78
N PRO A 13 0.31 19.56 -13.64
CA PRO A 13 -0.14 20.08 -12.35
C PRO A 13 -0.46 18.96 -11.35
N ILE A 14 -0.19 19.23 -10.07
CA ILE A 14 -0.59 18.36 -8.96
C ILE A 14 -2.09 18.49 -8.75
N LYS A 15 -2.82 17.37 -8.85
CA LYS A 15 -4.25 17.29 -8.56
C LYS A 15 -4.46 16.43 -7.32
N LYS A 16 -5.17 16.95 -6.30
CA LYS A 16 -5.60 16.14 -5.17
C LYS A 16 -6.74 15.23 -5.61
N LEU A 17 -6.63 13.94 -5.29
CA LEU A 17 -7.72 12.99 -5.49
C LEU A 17 -8.53 12.85 -4.20
N GLU A 18 -9.84 12.83 -4.35
CA GLU A 18 -10.75 12.39 -3.29
C GLU A 18 -10.64 10.87 -3.13
N THR A 19 -10.56 10.38 -1.90
CA THR A 19 -10.54 8.94 -1.63
C THR A 19 -11.88 8.51 -1.05
N THR A 20 -12.40 7.34 -1.45
CA THR A 20 -13.70 6.83 -0.95
C THR A 20 -13.74 6.60 0.55
N ARG A 21 -12.57 6.48 1.18
CA ARG A 21 -12.36 6.51 2.62
C ARG A 21 -11.03 7.21 2.96
N PRO A 22 -10.83 7.68 4.20
CA PRO A 22 -9.52 8.11 4.66
C PRO A 22 -8.47 6.99 4.53
N LEU A 23 -7.25 7.36 4.16
CA LEU A 23 -6.11 6.43 4.15
C LEU A 23 -5.47 6.37 5.53
N LYS A 24 -4.96 5.20 5.91
CA LYS A 24 -4.34 4.97 7.22
C LYS A 24 -2.93 4.42 7.04
N PHE A 25 -1.91 5.27 7.20
CA PHE A 25 -0.50 4.89 7.03
C PHE A 25 -0.24 4.19 5.66
N PRO A 26 -0.54 4.83 4.51
CA PRO A 26 -0.28 4.21 3.21
C PRO A 26 1.24 4.07 2.98
N ASP A 27 1.72 2.83 2.91
CA ASP A 27 3.15 2.53 2.89
C ASP A 27 3.65 2.12 1.50
N ALA A 28 2.84 1.40 0.71
CA ALA A 28 3.22 1.04 -0.64
C ALA A 28 2.04 1.12 -1.62
N LEU A 29 2.35 1.57 -2.84
CA LEU A 29 1.45 1.63 -3.98
C LEU A 29 2.20 1.05 -5.20
N ARG A 30 1.57 0.13 -5.93
CA ARG A 30 2.12 -0.47 -7.17
C ARG A 30 1.06 -0.54 -8.25
N THR A 31 1.48 -0.35 -9.49
CA THR A 31 0.62 -0.59 -10.65
C THR A 31 0.17 -2.05 -10.67
N PHE A 32 -1.10 -2.26 -11.00
CA PHE A 32 -1.68 -3.59 -11.09
C PHE A 32 -2.92 -3.55 -11.98
N LYS A 33 -2.88 -4.33 -13.08
CA LYS A 33 -3.93 -4.34 -14.11
C LYS A 33 -4.24 -2.89 -14.58
N ASP A 34 -5.50 -2.50 -14.55
CA ASP A 34 -6.04 -1.19 -14.91
C ASP A 34 -5.96 -0.13 -13.78
N GLY A 35 -5.33 -0.47 -12.65
CA GLY A 35 -5.21 0.42 -11.51
C GLY A 35 -3.95 0.13 -10.69
N PHE A 36 -4.14 0.06 -9.37
CA PHE A 36 -3.06 -0.14 -8.43
C PHE A 36 -3.47 -1.13 -7.32
N LEU A 37 -2.46 -1.70 -6.67
CA LEU A 37 -2.57 -2.29 -5.35
C LEU A 37 -1.89 -1.36 -4.35
N MET A 38 -2.49 -1.24 -3.18
CA MET A 38 -1.98 -0.45 -2.07
C MET A 38 -1.98 -1.26 -0.78
N VAL A 39 -0.91 -1.17 0.00
CA VAL A 39 -0.93 -1.58 1.40
C VAL A 39 -0.88 -0.38 2.32
N GLU A 40 -1.62 -0.50 3.41
CA GLU A 40 -1.68 0.45 4.51
C GLU A 40 -1.09 -0.22 5.75
N GLY A 41 -0.15 0.44 6.45
CA GLY A 41 0.47 -0.05 7.67
C GLY A 41 -0.52 -0.34 8.80
N SER A 42 -1.78 0.12 8.69
CA SER A 42 -2.88 -0.30 9.57
C SER A 42 -3.43 -1.69 9.28
N GLY A 43 -3.03 -2.33 8.18
CA GLY A 43 -3.32 -3.73 7.86
C GLY A 43 -3.81 -3.98 6.42
N ALA A 44 -4.51 -3.03 5.82
CA ALA A 44 -5.26 -3.30 4.60
C ALA A 44 -4.37 -3.45 3.36
N LEU A 45 -4.58 -4.51 2.59
CA LEU A 45 -4.29 -4.59 1.15
C LEU A 45 -5.57 -4.23 0.39
N SER A 46 -5.51 -3.25 -0.50
CA SER A 46 -6.65 -2.78 -1.28
C SER A 46 -6.32 -2.64 -2.77
N ARG A 47 -7.31 -2.89 -3.63
CA ARG A 47 -7.31 -2.40 -5.02
C ARG A 47 -7.61 -0.91 -5.01
N VAL A 48 -6.92 -0.17 -5.87
CA VAL A 48 -7.14 1.25 -6.07
C VAL A 48 -7.40 1.51 -7.54
N THR A 49 -8.56 2.07 -7.85
CA THR A 49 -8.92 2.54 -9.20
C THR A 49 -9.13 4.04 -9.17
N VAL A 50 -8.69 4.74 -10.22
CA VAL A 50 -8.81 6.19 -10.33
C VAL A 50 -9.73 6.54 -11.49
N ALA A 51 -10.83 7.24 -11.20
CA ALA A 51 -11.77 7.74 -12.20
C ALA A 51 -11.96 9.25 -12.02
N GLY A 52 -11.50 10.04 -12.99
CA GLY A 52 -11.57 11.50 -12.89
C GLY A 52 -10.80 12.03 -11.68
N ALA A 53 -11.48 12.62 -10.72
CA ALA A 53 -10.90 13.19 -9.50
C ALA A 53 -10.99 12.25 -8.27
N VAL A 54 -11.54 11.04 -8.43
CA VAL A 54 -11.81 10.11 -7.33
C VAL A 54 -10.91 8.88 -7.44
N ALA A 55 -10.28 8.52 -6.32
CA ALA A 55 -9.61 7.24 -6.10
C ALA A 55 -10.51 6.34 -5.24
N ARG A 56 -11.02 5.25 -5.83
CA ARG A 56 -11.77 4.23 -5.11
C ARG A 56 -10.80 3.25 -4.46
N ILE A 57 -11.01 2.98 -3.19
CA ILE A 57 -10.19 2.08 -2.37
C ILE A 57 -11.04 0.90 -1.95
N GLU A 58 -10.74 -0.28 -2.48
CA GLU A 58 -11.51 -1.51 -2.30
C GLU A 58 -10.67 -2.56 -1.57
N PRO A 59 -10.97 -2.89 -0.30
CA PRO A 59 -10.21 -3.87 0.48
C PRO A 59 -10.24 -5.27 -0.17
N ILE A 60 -9.09 -5.95 -0.14
CA ILE A 60 -8.91 -7.34 -0.61
C ILE A 60 -8.64 -8.26 0.59
N ARG A 61 -7.72 -7.85 1.46
CA ARG A 61 -7.24 -8.67 2.59
C ARG A 61 -6.58 -7.81 3.66
N GLU A 62 -6.55 -8.32 4.89
CA GLU A 62 -5.82 -7.72 6.03
C GLU A 62 -4.51 -8.46 6.33
N PHE A 63 -3.52 -7.68 6.77
CA PHE A 63 -2.19 -8.10 7.20
C PHE A 63 -1.86 -7.47 8.56
N ALA A 64 -0.91 -8.01 9.31
CA ALA A 64 -0.61 -7.55 10.68
C ALA A 64 0.12 -6.20 10.74
N GLY A 65 0.76 -5.79 9.65
CA GLY A 65 1.53 -4.54 9.56
C GLY A 65 2.32 -4.49 8.27
N PRO A 66 1.64 -4.42 7.11
CA PRO A 66 2.29 -4.47 5.82
C PRO A 66 3.03 -3.16 5.55
N THR A 67 4.21 -3.27 4.96
CA THR A 67 5.14 -2.16 4.71
C THR A 67 5.58 -2.09 3.25
N GLY A 68 5.29 -3.14 2.48
CA GLY A 68 5.66 -3.27 1.09
C GLY A 68 4.81 -4.30 0.40
N LEU A 69 4.62 -4.12 -0.90
CA LEU A 69 3.96 -5.09 -1.76
C LEU A 69 4.62 -5.15 -3.14
N THR A 70 4.52 -6.31 -3.78
CA THR A 70 4.81 -6.50 -5.20
C THR A 70 3.93 -7.59 -5.78
N VAL A 71 3.84 -7.65 -7.10
CA VAL A 71 3.20 -8.75 -7.82
C VAL A 71 4.27 -9.46 -8.63
N ALA A 72 4.33 -10.80 -8.49
CA ALA A 72 5.27 -11.64 -9.22
C ALA A 72 4.60 -12.98 -9.55
N GLY A 73 4.51 -13.29 -10.84
CA GLY A 73 3.76 -14.44 -11.34
C GLY A 73 2.27 -14.30 -11.03
N ASP A 74 1.68 -15.37 -10.50
CA ASP A 74 0.29 -15.48 -10.07
C ASP A 74 0.07 -15.05 -8.61
N ARG A 75 1.02 -14.32 -8.01
CA ARG A 75 0.98 -13.98 -6.58
C ARG A 75 1.19 -12.51 -6.29
N ILE A 76 0.43 -12.01 -5.33
CA ILE A 76 0.69 -10.76 -4.63
C ILE A 76 1.53 -11.10 -3.40
N TRP A 77 2.70 -10.49 -3.29
CA TRP A 77 3.62 -10.63 -2.16
C TRP A 77 3.54 -9.40 -1.27
N VAL A 78 3.47 -9.60 0.05
CA VAL A 78 3.35 -8.54 1.06
C VAL A 78 4.38 -8.75 2.15
N ALA A 79 5.17 -7.71 2.43
CA ALA A 79 6.16 -7.70 3.50
C ALA A 79 5.60 -7.06 4.78
N GLU A 80 5.67 -7.76 5.91
CA GLU A 80 5.28 -7.25 7.24
C GLU A 80 6.53 -6.85 8.03
N GLY A 81 6.76 -5.54 8.14
CA GLY A 81 8.05 -4.95 8.52
C GLY A 81 8.18 -4.46 9.96
N GLN A 82 7.13 -4.57 10.79
CA GLN A 82 7.20 -4.29 12.23
C GLN A 82 7.70 -2.86 12.58
N LEU A 83 7.32 -1.84 11.80
CA LEU A 83 7.84 -0.45 11.90
C LEU A 83 7.77 0.18 13.29
N GLY A 84 6.83 -0.24 14.15
CA GLY A 84 6.76 0.20 15.54
C GLY A 84 8.07 0.00 16.33
N ARG A 85 8.92 -0.96 15.92
CA ARG A 85 10.24 -1.22 16.53
C ARG A 85 11.32 -0.20 16.19
N LEU A 86 11.11 0.65 15.18
CA LEU A 86 12.03 1.76 14.90
C LEU A 86 11.95 2.85 15.98
N SER A 87 10.87 2.87 16.77
CA SER A 87 10.74 3.80 17.89
C SER A 87 11.63 3.41 19.08
N PRO A 88 12.30 4.36 19.76
CA PRO A 88 13.08 4.09 20.96
C PRO A 88 12.26 3.41 22.09
N LEU A 89 10.96 3.72 22.16
CA LEU A 89 10.01 3.18 23.14
C LEU A 89 9.76 1.67 22.98
N ALA A 90 9.98 1.13 21.78
CA ALA A 90 9.73 -0.27 21.47
C ALA A 90 10.97 -1.17 21.65
N LYS A 91 12.10 -0.63 22.13
CA LYS A 91 13.34 -1.38 22.42
C LYS A 91 13.31 -2.15 23.76
N GLY A 92 12.18 -2.10 24.49
CA GLY A 92 11.98 -2.84 25.73
C GLY A 92 11.81 -4.35 25.50
N GLY A 93 12.93 -5.07 25.37
CA GLY A 93 13.18 -6.45 25.83
C GLY A 93 12.35 -7.64 25.34
N GLY A 94 11.20 -7.44 24.69
CA GLY A 94 10.38 -8.54 24.18
C GLY A 94 10.99 -9.21 22.94
N ALA A 95 10.75 -10.51 22.75
CA ALA A 95 11.16 -11.24 21.55
C ALA A 95 10.74 -10.49 20.29
N ALA A 96 11.66 -10.40 19.31
CA ALA A 96 11.37 -9.74 18.05
C ALA A 96 10.23 -10.48 17.34
N PRO A 97 9.14 -9.78 16.92
CA PRO A 97 8.19 -10.40 16.01
C PRO A 97 8.93 -10.78 14.73
N SER A 98 8.62 -11.96 14.19
CA SER A 98 9.19 -12.40 12.93
C SER A 98 8.77 -11.45 11.82
N PHE A 99 9.74 -11.00 11.02
CA PHE A 99 9.45 -10.42 9.72
C PHE A 99 8.83 -11.49 8.84
N HIS A 100 7.73 -11.16 8.18
CA HIS A 100 7.04 -12.10 7.32
C HIS A 100 6.99 -11.57 5.89
N LEU A 101 7.27 -12.47 4.95
CA LEU A 101 6.87 -12.31 3.57
C LEU A 101 5.68 -13.25 3.34
N ARG A 102 4.51 -12.67 3.12
CA ARG A 102 3.26 -13.42 2.87
C ARG A 102 2.87 -13.28 1.41
N SER A 103 2.07 -14.21 0.93
CA SER A 103 1.49 -14.08 -0.40
C SER A 103 0.08 -14.62 -0.50
N ILE A 104 -0.66 -14.04 -1.44
CA ILE A 104 -1.97 -14.52 -1.87
C ILE A 104 -1.98 -14.66 -3.40
N PRO A 105 -2.86 -15.51 -3.95
CA PRO A 105 -3.08 -15.56 -5.38
C PRO A 105 -3.54 -14.20 -5.93
N VAL A 106 -3.22 -13.95 -7.19
CA VAL A 106 -3.83 -12.89 -8.00
C VAL A 106 -5.19 -13.41 -8.46
N ASP A 107 -6.27 -12.78 -7.97
CA ASP A 107 -7.62 -12.92 -8.55
C ASP A 107 -7.72 -12.08 -9.83
#